data_AF-A0A923DYV4-F1
#
_entry.id   AF-A0A923DYV4-F1
#
_cell.length_a   1.000
_cell.length_b   1.000
_cell.length_c   1.000
_cell.angle_alpha   90.00
_cell.angle_beta   90.00
_cell.angle_gamma   90.00
#
_symmetry.space_group_name_H-M   'P 1'
#
loop_
_entity.id
_entity.type
_entity.pdbx_description
1 polymer ?
#
loop_
_entity_poly.entity_id
_entity_poly.type
_entity_poly.pdbx_seq_one_letter_code
_entity_poly.pdbx_strand_id
1 'polypeptide(L)'
;MFLLLFNLQKVNAQAKRDTIYYLLDTAKVPIKDRMFRIESEGPFMFYSLECKCFPYGYGIGFYYQIADKKEKRISFQKFRQLKTVSVMQLIDLALKCLPPENRNKYQFIFAEPEGDKIRLTEMMLWIPLKPRKTITVETIGPIRN
;
A
#
# COMPACT_ATOMS: atom_id res chain seq x y z
N MET A 1 -46.33 6.25 35.92
CA MET A 1 -45.08 6.96 35.57
C MET A 1 -44.12 5.92 34.98
N PHE A 2 -44.04 5.81 33.65
CA PHE A 2 -43.21 4.81 32.95
C PHE A 2 -41.91 5.48 32.48
N LEU A 3 -40.78 5.06 33.05
CA LEU A 3 -39.43 5.46 32.63
C LEU A 3 -38.99 4.58 31.46
N LEU A 4 -39.02 5.15 30.25
CA LEU A 4 -38.41 4.54 29.06
C LEU A 4 -36.89 4.68 29.15
N LEU A 5 -36.22 3.59 29.50
CA LEU A 5 -34.77 3.44 29.39
C LEU A 5 -34.39 3.23 27.92
N PHE A 6 -33.93 4.30 27.26
CA PHE A 6 -33.30 4.20 25.95
C PHE A 6 -31.91 3.58 26.08
N ASN A 7 -31.80 2.30 25.78
CA ASN A 7 -30.51 1.65 25.53
C ASN A 7 -29.90 2.21 24.23
N LEU A 8 -29.09 3.26 24.34
CA LEU A 8 -28.20 3.69 23.26
C LEU A 8 -27.08 2.64 23.10
N GLN A 9 -27.34 1.61 22.31
CA GLN A 9 -26.27 0.79 21.77
C GLN A 9 -25.47 1.66 20.80
N LYS A 10 -24.27 2.07 21.23
CA LYS A 10 -23.26 2.67 20.34
C LYS A 10 -22.85 1.62 19.32
N VAL A 11 -23.57 1.55 18.20
CA VAL A 11 -23.11 0.87 17.00
C VAL A 11 -21.99 1.74 16.44
N ASN A 12 -20.75 1.39 16.77
CA ASN A 12 -19.59 1.98 16.12
C ASN A 12 -19.67 1.58 14.65
N ALA A 13 -20.11 2.49 13.79
CA ALA A 13 -20.08 2.31 12.35
C ALA A 13 -18.61 2.15 11.94
N GLN A 14 -18.16 0.91 11.74
CA GLN A 14 -16.84 0.62 11.23
C GLN A 14 -16.77 1.21 9.82
N ALA A 15 -15.99 2.27 9.64
CA ALA A 15 -15.82 2.91 8.35
C ALA A 15 -15.41 1.86 7.30
N LYS A 16 -16.28 1.66 6.30
CA LYS A 16 -16.06 0.69 5.22
C LYS A 16 -14.82 1.12 4.43
N ARG A 17 -13.80 0.28 4.40
CA ARG A 17 -12.59 0.49 3.61
C ARG A 17 -12.75 -0.16 2.24
N ASP A 18 -12.25 0.50 1.20
CA ASP A 18 -12.17 -0.09 -0.13
C ASP A 18 -10.98 -1.03 -0.22
N THR A 19 -11.22 -2.29 -0.58
CA THR A 19 -10.16 -3.29 -0.70
C THR A 19 -9.50 -3.23 -2.08
N ILE A 20 -8.19 -3.06 -2.10
CA ILE A 20 -7.38 -2.94 -3.31
C ILE A 20 -6.52 -4.19 -3.45
N TYR A 21 -6.76 -4.98 -4.50
CA TYR A 21 -5.96 -6.17 -4.79
C TYR A 21 -4.90 -5.84 -5.84
N TYR A 22 -3.64 -6.12 -5.53
CA TYR A 22 -2.52 -6.00 -6.46
C TYR A 22 -1.86 -7.36 -6.66
N LEU A 23 -1.70 -7.79 -7.91
CA LEU A 23 -0.99 -9.03 -8.24
C LEU A 23 0.52 -8.75 -8.27
N LEU A 24 1.24 -9.30 -7.30
CA LEU A 24 2.68 -9.27 -7.24
C LEU A 24 3.25 -10.50 -7.97
N ASP A 25 3.54 -10.35 -9.26
CA ASP A 25 4.21 -11.39 -10.05
C ASP A 25 5.73 -11.18 -10.05
N THR A 26 6.39 -11.60 -8.97
CA THR A 26 7.85 -11.56 -8.85
C THR A 26 8.52 -12.87 -9.27
N ALA A 27 7.75 -13.96 -9.42
CA ALA A 27 8.27 -15.28 -9.74
C ALA A 27 8.87 -15.35 -11.14
N LYS A 28 8.32 -14.58 -12.10
CA LYS A 28 8.76 -14.57 -13.50
C LYS A 28 9.66 -13.40 -13.88
N VAL A 29 9.81 -12.42 -13.00
CA VAL A 29 10.59 -11.20 -13.25
C VAL A 29 11.96 -11.31 -12.56
N PRO A 30 13.08 -11.22 -13.29
CA PRO A 30 14.42 -11.20 -12.70
C PRO A 30 14.54 -10.09 -11.65
N ILE A 31 15.30 -10.33 -10.57
CA ILE A 31 15.38 -9.42 -9.41
C ILE A 31 15.67 -7.97 -9.82
N LYS A 32 16.62 -7.75 -10.73
CA LYS A 32 17.02 -6.43 -11.24
C LYS A 32 15.92 -5.69 -12.02
N ASP A 33 14.92 -6.41 -12.52
CA ASP A 33 13.83 -5.89 -13.34
C ASP A 33 12.52 -5.79 -12.54
N ARG A 34 12.53 -6.18 -11.27
CA ARG A 34 11.36 -6.08 -10.38
C ARG A 34 11.13 -4.62 -10.02
N MET A 35 9.88 -4.18 -10.15
CA MET A 35 9.47 -2.84 -9.70
C MET A 35 9.44 -2.70 -8.17
N PHE A 36 9.41 -3.82 -7.45
CA PHE A 36 9.43 -3.84 -5.99
C PHE A 36 10.75 -4.43 -5.49
N ARG A 37 11.41 -3.68 -4.62
CA ARG A 37 12.44 -4.18 -3.73
C ARG A 37 11.77 -4.73 -2.48
N ILE A 38 12.08 -5.99 -2.17
CA ILE A 38 11.49 -6.73 -1.05
C ILE A 38 12.58 -6.99 -0.03
N GLU A 39 12.39 -6.54 1.20
CA GLU A 39 13.38 -6.61 2.26
C GLU A 39 12.73 -7.01 3.58
N SER A 40 13.47 -7.71 4.42
CA SER A 40 13.08 -8.01 5.79
C SER A 40 13.93 -7.17 6.73
N GLU A 41 13.29 -6.45 7.64
CA GLU A 41 13.98 -5.70 8.69
C GLU A 41 13.30 -5.99 10.04
N GLY A 42 13.99 -6.76 10.87
CA GLY A 42 13.45 -7.23 12.15
C GLY A 42 12.11 -7.97 11.97
N PRO A 43 11.03 -7.56 12.66
CA PRO A 43 9.74 -8.24 12.58
C PRO A 43 8.90 -7.83 11.37
N PHE A 44 9.43 -7.02 10.45
CA PHE A 44 8.68 -6.46 9.33
C PHE A 44 9.22 -6.96 7.98
N MET A 45 8.30 -7.15 7.04
CA MET A 45 8.61 -7.34 5.63
C MET A 45 8.16 -6.11 4.86
N PHE A 46 9.08 -5.50 4.11
CA PHE A 46 8.89 -4.28 3.34
C PHE A 46 8.89 -4.56 1.84
N TYR A 47 7.99 -3.89 1.13
CA TYR A 47 7.81 -3.90 -0.31
C TYR A 47 7.89 -2.46 -0.78
N SER A 48 9.08 -2.04 -1.20
CA SER A 48 9.37 -0.68 -1.63
C SER A 48 9.31 -0.60 -3.14
N LEU A 49 8.44 0.26 -3.67
CA LEU A 49 8.35 0.49 -5.09
C LEU A 49 9.54 1.34 -5.57
N GLU A 50 10.36 0.77 -6.44
CA GLU A 50 11.51 1.44 -7.06
C GLU A 50 11.09 2.17 -8.35
N CYS A 51 10.18 3.16 -8.26
CA CYS A 51 9.94 4.04 -9.41
C CYS A 51 10.79 5.30 -9.34
N LYS A 52 11.74 5.43 -10.28
CA LYS A 52 12.48 6.69 -10.52
C LYS A 52 11.58 7.86 -10.93
N CYS A 53 10.37 7.56 -11.38
CA CYS A 53 9.36 8.51 -11.81
C CYS A 53 8.68 9.26 -10.66
N PHE A 54 8.96 8.89 -9.41
CA PHE A 54 8.22 9.40 -8.26
C PHE A 54 8.81 10.74 -7.78
N PRO A 55 8.02 11.84 -7.75
CA PRO A 55 8.53 13.19 -7.50
C PRO A 55 8.89 13.47 -6.04
N TYR A 56 8.46 12.60 -5.12
CA TYR A 56 8.82 12.65 -3.71
C TYR A 56 9.99 11.67 -3.54
N GLY A 57 11.17 12.15 -3.14
CA GLY A 57 12.43 11.36 -3.10
C GLY A 57 12.46 10.14 -2.16
N TYR A 58 11.31 9.61 -1.75
CA TYR A 58 11.12 8.37 -1.01
C TYR A 58 10.12 7.49 -1.77
N GLY A 59 10.50 6.25 -2.10
CA GLY A 59 9.60 5.30 -2.78
C GLY A 59 8.35 5.01 -1.97
N ILE A 60 7.24 4.68 -2.65
CA ILE A 60 6.02 4.20 -2.00
C ILE A 60 6.32 2.82 -1.43
N GLY A 61 6.27 2.69 -0.10
CA GLY A 61 6.50 1.42 0.57
C GLY A 61 5.20 0.81 1.10
N PHE A 62 5.16 -0.51 1.12
CA PHE A 62 4.15 -1.29 1.79
C PHE A 62 4.82 -2.25 2.76
N TYR A 63 4.20 -2.55 3.89
CA TYR A 63 4.78 -3.48 4.85
C TYR A 63 3.73 -4.31 5.58
N TYR A 64 4.17 -5.43 6.13
CA TYR A 64 3.41 -6.19 7.12
C TYR A 64 4.34 -6.67 8.23
N GLN A 65 3.77 -6.90 9.42
CA GLN A 65 4.47 -7.53 10.53
C GLN A 65 4.42 -9.05 10.35
N ILE A 66 5.58 -9.70 10.38
CA ILE A 66 5.74 -11.13 10.10
C ILE A 66 4.95 -11.98 11.12
N ALA A 67 4.96 -11.59 12.40
CA ALA A 67 4.24 -12.29 13.45
C ALA A 67 2.71 -12.18 13.32
N ASP A 68 2.20 -11.02 12.88
CA ASP A 68 0.76 -10.73 12.74
C ASP A 68 0.29 -10.84 11.29
N LYS A 69 1.00 -11.64 10.47
CA LYS A 69 0.74 -11.70 9.04
C LYS A 69 -0.66 -12.23 8.78
N LYS A 70 -1.56 -11.34 8.36
CA LYS A 70 -2.92 -11.68 7.94
C LYS A 70 -2.88 -12.23 6.52
N GLU A 71 -2.55 -13.52 6.42
CA GLU A 71 -2.55 -14.26 5.17
C GLU A 71 -3.86 -14.99 4.91
N LYS A 72 -4.21 -15.09 3.63
CA LYS A 72 -5.22 -16.02 3.16
C LYS A 72 -4.78 -16.68 1.88
N ARG A 73 -4.90 -18.01 1.80
CA ARG A 73 -4.69 -18.76 0.56
C ARG A 73 -6.03 -18.97 -0.15
N ILE A 74 -6.09 -18.67 -1.43
CA ILE A 74 -7.26 -18.91 -2.28
C ILE A 74 -6.86 -19.63 -3.57
N SER A 75 -7.81 -20.33 -4.19
CA SER A 75 -7.57 -20.93 -5.51
C SER A 75 -7.43 -19.85 -6.59
N PHE A 76 -6.73 -20.18 -7.68
CA PHE A 76 -6.65 -19.32 -8.87
C PHE A 76 -8.05 -18.95 -9.42
N GLN A 77 -9.00 -19.88 -9.42
CA GLN A 77 -10.36 -19.63 -9.89
C GLN A 77 -11.05 -18.53 -9.07
N LYS A 78 -10.91 -18.58 -7.73
CA LYS A 78 -11.44 -17.55 -6.85
C LYS A 78 -10.72 -16.21 -7.03
N PHE A 79 -9.40 -16.24 -7.25
CA PHE A 79 -8.64 -15.03 -7.50
C PHE A 79 -9.04 -14.32 -8.79
N ARG A 80 -9.34 -15.06 -9.87
CA ARG A 80 -9.80 -14.48 -11.15
C ARG A 80 -11.11 -13.70 -11.04
N GLN A 81 -11.89 -13.92 -10.00
CA GLN A 81 -13.13 -13.17 -9.72
C GLN A 81 -12.85 -11.83 -9.02
N LEU A 82 -11.63 -11.62 -8.51
CA LEU A 82 -11.22 -10.37 -7.87
C LEU A 82 -10.75 -9.38 -8.93
N LYS A 83 -11.16 -8.11 -8.79
CA LYS A 83 -10.62 -7.03 -9.60
C LYS A 83 -9.26 -6.60 -9.05
N THR A 84 -8.22 -6.80 -9.85
CA THR A 84 -6.88 -6.30 -9.53
C THR A 84 -6.65 -4.92 -10.12
N VAL A 85 -5.73 -4.17 -9.52
CA VAL A 85 -5.25 -2.89 -10.04
C VAL A 85 -3.89 -3.05 -10.71
N SER A 86 -3.58 -2.21 -11.69
CA SER A 86 -2.23 -2.09 -12.23
C SER A 86 -1.29 -1.42 -11.22
N VAL A 87 0.02 -1.52 -11.44
CA VAL A 87 1.01 -0.84 -10.59
C VAL A 87 0.81 0.68 -10.58
N MET A 88 0.47 1.30 -11.72
CA MET A 88 0.20 2.74 -11.79
C MET A 88 -1.03 3.13 -10.96
N GLN A 89 -2.10 2.33 -11.03
CA GLN A 89 -3.29 2.54 -10.20
C GLN A 89 -2.99 2.34 -8.71
N LEU A 90 -2.13 1.38 -8.36
CA LEU A 90 -1.69 1.18 -6.98
C LEU A 90 -0.95 2.41 -6.45
N ILE A 91 -0.05 3.00 -7.25
CA ILE A 91 0.65 4.25 -6.94
C ILE A 91 -0.38 5.36 -6.71
N ASP A 92 -1.28 5.60 -7.66
CA ASP A 92 -2.28 6.68 -7.57
C ASP A 92 -3.14 6.55 -6.31
N LEU A 93 -3.54 5.32 -5.96
CA LEU A 93 -4.32 5.04 -4.75
C LEU A 93 -3.49 5.26 -3.48
N ALA A 94 -2.23 4.83 -3.46
CA ALA A 94 -1.33 5.09 -2.34
C ALA A 94 -1.08 6.59 -2.13
N LEU A 95 -1.01 7.38 -3.21
CA LEU A 95 -0.85 8.84 -3.09
C LEU A 95 -2.06 9.52 -2.50
N LYS A 96 -3.26 9.04 -2.82
CA LYS A 96 -4.51 9.54 -2.21
C LYS A 96 -4.52 9.33 -0.70
N CYS A 97 -3.74 8.39 -0.16
CA CYS A 97 -3.61 8.12 1.27
C CYS A 97 -2.59 9.01 2.00
N LEU A 98 -1.79 9.82 1.31
CA LEU A 98 -0.80 10.68 1.98
C LEU A 98 -1.46 11.67 2.98
N PRO A 99 -2.58 12.34 2.64
CA PRO A 99 -3.29 13.19 3.59
C PRO A 99 -3.85 12.36 4.77
N PRO A 100 -3.67 12.81 6.04
CA PRO A 100 -4.12 12.09 7.23
C PRO A 100 -5.58 11.60 7.18
N GLU A 101 -6.48 12.40 6.63
CA GLU A 101 -7.91 12.13 6.49
C GLU A 101 -8.23 10.95 5.56
N ASN A 102 -7.29 10.56 4.69
CA ASN A 102 -7.50 9.50 3.69
C ASN A 102 -6.76 8.20 4.03
N ARG A 103 -5.91 8.18 5.06
CA ARG A 103 -5.02 7.04 5.38
C ARG A 103 -5.76 5.73 5.58
N ASN A 104 -6.98 5.79 6.09
CA ASN A 104 -7.79 4.63 6.43
C ASN A 104 -8.86 4.30 5.38
N LYS A 105 -8.87 4.97 4.22
CA LYS A 105 -9.88 4.75 3.18
C LYS A 105 -9.71 3.42 2.45
N TYR A 106 -8.49 2.94 2.33
CA TYR A 106 -8.17 1.75 1.54
C TYR A 106 -7.53 0.66 2.40
N GLN A 107 -7.79 -0.59 2.02
CA GLN A 107 -7.08 -1.77 2.52
C GLN A 107 -6.32 -2.40 1.36
N PHE A 108 -5.00 -2.41 1.44
CA PHE A 108 -4.16 -2.96 0.38
C PHE A 108 -3.92 -4.46 0.63
N ILE A 109 -4.12 -5.27 -0.41
CA ILE A 109 -3.88 -6.71 -0.39
C ILE A 109 -2.96 -7.06 -1.55
N PHE A 110 -1.79 -7.59 -1.23
CA PHE A 110 -0.86 -8.12 -2.23
C PHE A 110 -1.15 -9.60 -2.45
N ALA A 111 -1.31 -9.97 -3.71
CA ALA A 111 -1.60 -11.32 -4.15
C ALA A 111 -0.34 -11.90 -4.82
N GLU A 112 0.19 -12.99 -4.27
CA GLU A 112 1.40 -13.64 -4.75
C GLU A 112 1.08 -15.08 -5.19
N PRO A 113 1.55 -15.53 -6.37
CA PRO A 113 1.47 -16.93 -6.75
C PRO A 113 2.28 -17.83 -5.80
N GLU A 114 1.67 -18.89 -5.29
CA GLU A 114 2.29 -19.89 -4.40
C GLU A 114 1.85 -21.29 -4.87
N GLY A 115 2.57 -21.84 -5.85
CA GLY A 115 2.22 -23.13 -6.47
C GLY A 115 0.88 -23.07 -7.22
N ASP A 116 -0.09 -23.87 -6.75
CA ASP A 116 -1.45 -23.96 -7.29
C ASP A 116 -2.43 -22.97 -6.64
N LYS A 117 -1.95 -22.12 -5.74
CA LYS A 117 -2.75 -21.15 -4.98
C LYS A 117 -2.23 -19.73 -5.16
N ILE A 118 -3.07 -18.78 -4.76
CA ILE A 118 -2.69 -17.39 -4.58
C ILE A 118 -2.69 -17.09 -3.08
N ARG A 119 -1.56 -16.59 -2.58
CA ARG A 119 -1.39 -16.07 -1.24
C ARG A 119 -1.76 -14.59 -1.23
N LEU A 120 -2.76 -14.23 -0.43
CA LEU A 120 -3.18 -12.86 -0.19
C LEU A 120 -2.59 -12.38 1.13
N THR A 121 -1.89 -11.27 1.11
CA THR A 121 -1.28 -10.64 2.29
C THR A 121 -1.84 -9.24 2.46
N GLU A 122 -2.41 -8.93 3.62
CA GLU A 122 -2.78 -7.56 3.96
C GLU A 122 -1.53 -6.71 4.18
N MET A 123 -1.49 -5.54 3.53
CA MET A 123 -0.38 -4.62 3.54
C MET A 123 -0.77 -3.30 4.18
N MET A 124 0.12 -2.76 5.02
CA MET A 124 0.07 -1.39 5.51
C MET A 124 0.86 -0.49 4.56
N LEU A 125 0.33 0.70 4.27
CA LEU A 125 1.05 1.71 3.51
C LEU A 125 2.09 2.38 4.41
N TRP A 126 3.35 2.38 3.98
CA TRP A 126 4.40 3.15 4.61
C TRP A 126 4.34 4.59 4.12
N ILE A 127 3.88 5.49 4.99
CA ILE A 127 3.76 6.91 4.68
C ILE A 127 5.02 7.62 5.20
N PRO A 128 5.82 8.29 4.33
CA PRO A 128 6.99 9.02 4.78
C PRO A 128 6.58 10.16 5.72
N LEU A 129 7.30 10.31 6.84
CA LEU A 129 6.91 11.19 7.95
C LEU A 129 6.97 12.70 7.65
N LYS A 130 7.40 13.12 6.44
CA LYS A 130 7.25 14.46 5.86
C LYS A 130 7.86 14.44 4.45
N PRO A 131 7.22 15.01 3.41
CA PRO A 131 7.94 15.31 2.18
C PRO A 131 8.99 16.38 2.51
N ARG A 132 10.29 16.06 2.37
CA ARG A 132 11.29 17.12 2.23
C ARG A 132 10.97 17.82 0.91
N LYS A 133 10.54 19.08 0.97
CA LYS A 133 10.48 19.93 -0.23
C LYS A 133 11.87 19.90 -0.86
N THR A 134 11.99 19.36 -2.07
CA THR A 134 13.20 19.51 -2.87
C THR A 134 13.32 21.00 -3.16
N ILE A 135 14.30 21.67 -2.55
CA ILE A 135 14.63 23.05 -2.92
C ILE A 135 15.30 22.95 -4.28
N THR A 136 14.58 23.31 -5.34
CA THR A 136 15.21 23.60 -6.63
C THR A 136 16.05 24.86 -6.43
N VAL A 137 17.35 24.68 -6.27
CA VAL A 137 18.31 25.79 -6.35
C VAL A 137 18.46 26.12 -7.82
N GLU A 138 17.68 27.10 -8.29
CA GLU A 138 17.97 27.74 -9.58
C GLU A 138 19.35 28.39 -9.45
N THR A 139 20.34 27.80 -10.13
CA THR A 139 21.67 28.38 -10.19
C THR A 139 21.58 29.59 -11.11
N ILE A 140 21.53 30.79 -10.52
CA ILE A 140 21.67 32.03 -11.28
C ILE A 140 23.09 32.03 -11.84
N GLY A 141 23.21 31.74 -13.14
CA GLY A 141 24.47 31.84 -13.87
C GLY A 141 25.03 33.27 -13.80
N PRO A 142 26.35 33.45 -13.90
CA PRO A 142 26.97 34.76 -13.71
C PRO A 142 26.48 35.75 -14.77
N ILE A 143 26.09 36.94 -14.31
CA ILE A 143 25.79 38.09 -15.17
C ILE A 143 27.08 38.42 -15.93
N ARG A 144 27.08 38.24 -17.25
CA ARG A 144 28.15 38.70 -18.12
C ARG A 144 28.01 40.21 -18.28
N ASN A 145 28.98 40.97 -17.77
CA ASN A 145 29.17 42.39 -18.10
C ASN A 145 29.77 42.53 -19.50
#